data_AF-A0A1Q7EAI0-F1
#
_entry.id   AF-A0A1Q7EAI0-F1
#
_cell.length_a   1.000
_cell.length_b   1.000
_cell.length_c   1.000
_cell.angle_alpha   90.00
_cell.angle_beta   90.00
_cell.angle_gamma   90.00
#
_symmetry.space_group_name_H-M   'P 1'
#
loop_
_entity.id
_entity.type
_entity.pdbx_description
1 polymer ?
#
loop_
_entity_poly.entity_id
_entity_poly.type
_entity_poly.pdbx_seq_one_letter_code
_entity_poly.pdbx_strand_id
1 'polypeptide(L)'
;MRIRLGYIAVALLLLISIVAAVALTHMNNLPAFIAIAPGYLVQAWLFETHRALGGFGYPVTMVGVSAVVWTLIILSPALAVRLVRRLLRRSRSA
;
A
#
# COMPACT_ATOMS: atom_id res chain seq x y z
N MET A 1 -5.06 21.55 -5.66
CA MET A 1 -5.60 20.25 -5.16
C MET A 1 -4.74 19.01 -5.49
N ARG A 2 -4.02 18.94 -6.63
CA ARG A 2 -3.10 17.81 -6.93
C ARG A 2 -1.94 17.71 -5.93
N ILE A 3 -1.36 18.84 -5.57
CA ILE A 3 -0.25 18.95 -4.59
C ILE A 3 -0.64 18.38 -3.21
N ARG A 4 -1.84 18.73 -2.70
CA ARG A 4 -2.36 18.19 -1.42
C ARG A 4 -2.54 16.67 -1.45
N LEU A 5 -2.99 16.11 -2.57
CA LEU A 5 -3.14 14.65 -2.71
C LEU A 5 -1.77 13.94 -2.72
N GLY A 6 -0.75 14.57 -3.33
CA GLY A 6 0.63 14.08 -3.29
C GLY A 6 1.16 13.97 -1.86
N TYR A 7 1.00 15.04 -1.05
CA TYR A 7 1.43 15.00 0.35
C TYR A 7 0.67 13.98 1.19
N ILE A 8 -0.64 13.84 0.97
CA ILE A 8 -1.45 12.81 1.65
C ILE A 8 -0.94 11.40 1.28
N ALA A 9 -0.64 11.18 0.00
CA ALA A 9 -0.12 9.89 -0.46
C ALA A 9 1.23 9.56 0.17
N VAL A 10 2.14 10.54 0.25
CA VAL A 10 3.45 10.36 0.91
C VAL A 10 3.27 10.10 2.41
N ALA A 11 2.42 10.88 3.09
CA ALA A 11 2.16 10.68 4.51
C ALA A 11 1.55 9.30 4.81
N LEU A 12 0.60 8.85 3.99
CA LEU A 12 0.02 7.50 4.10
C LEU A 12 1.08 6.42 3.86
N LEU A 13 1.89 6.57 2.81
CA LEU A 13 2.94 5.60 2.50
C LEU A 13 3.93 5.46 3.67
N LEU A 14 4.36 6.58 4.25
CA LEU A 14 5.24 6.58 5.42
C LEU A 14 4.58 5.92 6.63
N LEU A 15 3.33 6.29 6.94
CA LEU A 15 2.61 5.74 8.08
C LEU A 15 2.40 4.22 7.95
N ILE A 16 2.02 3.75 6.77
CA ILE A 16 1.81 2.33 6.53
C ILE A 16 3.15 1.58 6.52
N SER A 17 4.24 2.20 6.04
CA SER A 17 5.58 1.61 6.15
C SER A 17 5.98 1.37 7.62
N ILE A 18 5.68 2.33 8.50
CA ILE A 18 5.91 2.18 9.94
C ILE A 18 5.05 1.05 10.51
N VAL A 19 3.75 1.03 10.19
CA VAL A 19 2.83 -0.03 10.65
C VAL A 19 3.31 -1.40 10.18
N ALA A 20 3.70 -1.55 8.91
CA ALA A 20 4.18 -2.81 8.36
C ALA A 20 5.52 -3.24 8.99
N ALA A 21 6.43 -2.31 9.28
CA ALA A 21 7.68 -2.61 9.97
C ALA A 21 7.42 -3.10 11.41
N VAL A 22 6.54 -2.43 12.14
CA VAL A 22 6.13 -2.85 13.49
C VAL A 22 5.43 -4.21 13.44
N ALA A 23 4.51 -4.41 12.49
CA ALA A 23 3.81 -5.68 12.30
C ALA A 23 4.79 -6.85 12.01
N LEU A 24 5.83 -6.59 11.21
CA LEU A 24 6.85 -7.61 10.91
C LEU A 24 7.68 -7.99 12.15
N THR A 25 7.88 -7.06 13.08
CA THR A 25 8.55 -7.35 14.36
C THR A 25 7.65 -8.02 15.40
N HIS A 26 6.32 -7.89 15.26
CA HIS A 26 5.32 -8.39 16.21
C HIS A 26 4.28 -9.29 15.50
N MET A 27 4.74 -10.32 14.79
CA MET A 27 3.92 -11.26 14.02
C MET A 27 3.14 -12.27 14.90
N ASN A 28 2.62 -11.81 16.03
CA ASN A 28 1.91 -12.65 17.00
C ASN A 28 0.42 -12.31 17.12
N ASN A 29 -0.08 -11.41 16.28
CA ASN A 29 -1.47 -10.98 16.32
C ASN A 29 -2.06 -10.84 14.91
N LEU A 30 -3.38 -11.00 14.83
CA LEU A 30 -4.13 -10.96 13.57
C LEU A 30 -3.96 -9.62 12.82
N PRO A 31 -3.98 -8.44 13.48
CA PRO A 31 -3.73 -7.16 12.81
C PRO A 31 -2.35 -7.10 12.12
N ALA A 32 -1.31 -7.63 12.75
CA ALA A 32 0.03 -7.67 12.17
C ALA A 32 0.01 -8.48 10.88
N PHE A 33 -0.58 -9.70 10.90
CA PHE A 33 -0.71 -10.52 9.70
C PHE A 33 -1.46 -9.81 8.57
N ILE A 34 -2.55 -9.11 8.87
CA ILE A 34 -3.27 -8.32 7.87
C ILE A 34 -2.37 -7.23 7.28
N ALA A 35 -1.63 -6.50 8.12
CA ALA A 35 -0.76 -5.42 7.66
C ALA A 35 0.35 -5.93 6.71
N ILE A 36 0.95 -7.08 7.00
CA ILE A 36 2.05 -7.63 6.20
C ILE A 36 1.61 -8.62 5.10
N ALA A 37 0.33 -9.00 5.04
CA ALA A 37 -0.16 -10.02 4.11
C ALA A 37 0.21 -9.75 2.63
N PRO A 38 0.10 -8.52 2.10
CA PRO A 38 0.51 -8.26 0.72
C PRO A 38 2.01 -8.51 0.50
N GLY A 39 2.86 -8.02 1.41
CA GLY A 39 4.30 -8.28 1.37
C GLY A 39 4.62 -9.77 1.47
N TYR A 40 3.91 -10.49 2.34
CA TYR A 40 4.07 -11.94 2.51
C TYR A 40 3.77 -12.70 1.22
N LEU A 41 2.68 -12.35 0.54
CA LEU A 41 2.28 -12.99 -0.71
C LEU A 41 3.34 -12.80 -1.81
N VAL A 42 3.83 -11.57 -1.97
CA VAL A 42 4.88 -11.27 -2.98
C VAL A 42 6.18 -11.96 -2.62
N GLN A 43 6.55 -11.98 -1.34
CA GLN A 43 7.78 -12.65 -0.91
C GLN A 43 7.70 -14.17 -1.10
N ALA A 44 6.55 -14.79 -0.87
CA ALA A 44 6.32 -16.20 -1.16
C ALA A 44 6.43 -16.50 -2.66
N TRP A 45 5.86 -15.64 -3.51
CA TRP A 45 6.00 -15.77 -4.97
C TRP A 45 7.45 -15.58 -5.45
N LEU A 46 8.18 -14.63 -4.87
CA LEU A 46 9.60 -14.44 -5.17
C LEU A 46 10.42 -15.65 -4.76
N PHE A 47 10.07 -16.29 -3.65
CA PHE A 47 10.72 -17.53 -3.21
C PHE A 47 10.49 -18.66 -4.21
N GLU A 48 9.24 -18.87 -4.63
CA GLU A 48 8.88 -19.84 -5.67
C GLU A 48 9.63 -19.59 -6.98
N THR A 49 9.85 -18.31 -7.33
CA THR A 49 10.55 -17.90 -8.55
C THR A 49 12.09 -17.87 -8.39
N HIS A 50 12.62 -18.35 -7.26
CA HIS A 50 14.06 -18.28 -6.92
C HIS A 50 14.67 -16.87 -6.96
N ARG A 51 13.84 -15.84 -6.71
CA ARG A 51 14.22 -14.42 -6.66
C ARG A 51 14.01 -13.80 -5.28
N ALA A 52 13.68 -14.61 -4.26
CA ALA A 52 13.52 -14.12 -2.90
C ALA A 52 14.80 -13.47 -2.42
N LEU A 53 14.66 -12.23 -1.98
CA LEU A 53 15.76 -11.49 -1.37
C LEU A 53 15.93 -11.98 0.07
N GLY A 54 17.10 -12.53 0.38
CA GLY A 54 17.50 -12.88 1.75
C GLY A 54 17.99 -11.67 2.56
N GLY A 55 18.34 -11.91 3.83
CA GLY A 55 18.89 -10.88 4.71
C GLY A 55 17.98 -9.65 4.80
N PHE A 56 18.55 -8.45 4.62
CA PHE A 56 17.81 -7.18 4.64
C PHE A 56 16.79 -7.01 3.50
N GLY A 57 16.92 -7.78 2.41
CA GLY A 57 15.96 -7.69 1.31
C GLY A 57 14.58 -8.28 1.65
N TYR A 58 14.51 -9.25 2.57
CA TYR A 58 13.26 -9.81 3.08
C TYR A 58 12.39 -8.73 3.75
N PRO A 59 12.84 -8.05 4.82
CA PRO A 59 12.03 -7.05 5.50
C PRO A 59 11.72 -5.85 4.62
N VAL A 60 12.65 -5.44 3.74
CA VAL A 60 12.40 -4.34 2.79
C VAL A 60 11.28 -4.69 1.81
N THR A 61 11.27 -5.90 1.28
CA THR A 61 10.20 -6.36 0.37
C THR A 61 8.86 -6.45 1.10
N MET A 62 8.87 -7.08 2.28
CA MET A 62 7.68 -7.23 3.12
C MET A 62 7.03 -5.88 3.43
N VAL A 63 7.82 -4.92 3.94
CA VAL A 63 7.34 -3.59 4.33
C VAL A 63 6.96 -2.77 3.11
N GLY A 64 7.82 -2.73 2.09
CA GLY A 64 7.62 -1.89 0.91
C GLY A 64 6.38 -2.28 0.11
N VAL A 65 6.20 -3.57 -0.16
CA VAL A 65 5.02 -4.08 -0.88
C VAL A 65 3.75 -3.80 -0.09
N SER A 66 3.72 -4.13 1.20
CA SER A 66 2.58 -3.84 2.06
C SER A 66 2.24 -2.36 2.10
N ALA A 67 3.24 -1.50 2.24
CA ALA A 67 3.06 -0.05 2.25
C ALA A 67 2.39 0.44 0.97
N VAL A 68 2.89 0.02 -0.19
CA VAL A 68 2.34 0.41 -1.49
C VAL A 68 0.90 -0.08 -1.66
N VAL A 69 0.66 -1.37 -1.41
CA VAL A 69 -0.67 -1.98 -1.64
C VAL A 69 -1.73 -1.32 -0.76
N TRP A 70 -1.48 -1.18 0.54
CA TRP A 70 -2.43 -0.54 1.45
C TRP A 70 -2.63 0.95 1.14
N THR A 71 -1.58 1.66 0.74
CA THR A 71 -1.70 3.06 0.31
C THR A 71 -2.64 3.18 -0.89
N LEU A 72 -2.51 2.29 -1.88
CA LEU A 72 -3.37 2.27 -3.05
C LEU A 72 -4.81 1.90 -2.70
N ILE A 73 -5.02 0.91 -1.84
CA ILE A 73 -6.35 0.52 -1.35
C ILE A 73 -7.04 1.72 -0.69
N ILE A 74 -6.34 2.47 0.15
CA ILE A 74 -6.91 3.62 0.86
C ILE A 74 -7.16 4.81 -0.08
N LEU A 75 -6.26 5.08 -1.04
CA LEU A 75 -6.38 6.22 -1.93
C LEU A 75 -7.37 5.99 -3.09
N SER A 76 -7.51 4.76 -3.56
CA SER A 76 -8.31 4.44 -4.76
C SER A 76 -9.77 4.91 -4.70
N PRO A 77 -10.51 4.82 -3.57
CA PRO A 77 -11.89 5.28 -3.52
C PRO A 77 -11.99 6.81 -3.65
N ALA A 78 -11.07 7.53 -3.01
CA ALA A 78 -11.03 8.99 -3.08
C ALA A 78 -10.75 9.49 -4.52
N LEU A 79 -9.85 8.80 -5.23
CA LEU A 79 -9.57 9.06 -6.64
C LEU A 79 -10.77 8.70 -7.52
N ALA A 80 -11.41 7.55 -7.31
CA ALA A 80 -12.58 7.11 -8.06
C ALA A 80 -13.75 8.10 -7.93
N VAL A 81 -14.12 8.50 -6.70
CA VAL A 81 -15.18 9.48 -6.45
C VAL A 81 -14.88 10.80 -7.14
N ARG A 82 -13.62 11.25 -7.09
CA ARG A 82 -13.21 12.50 -7.76
C ARG A 82 -13.34 12.41 -9.27
N LEU A 83 -13.00 11.27 -9.87
CA LEU A 83 -13.15 11.04 -11.31
C LEU A 83 -14.63 11.01 -11.71
N VAL A 84 -15.47 10.28 -10.99
CA VAL A 84 -16.92 10.22 -11.24
C VAL A 84 -17.55 11.61 -11.14
N ARG A 85 -17.24 12.38 -10.10
CA ARG A 85 -17.74 13.76 -9.95
C ARG A 85 -17.33 14.66 -11.12
N ARG A 86 -16.14 14.47 -11.69
CA ARG A 86 -15.66 15.22 -12.86
C ARG A 86 -16.44 14.85 -14.11
N LEU A 87 -16.67 13.57 -14.34
CA LEU A 87 -17.43 13.07 -15.49
C LEU A 87 -18.87 13.58 -15.46
N LEU A 88 -19.54 13.50 -14.30
CA LEU A 88 -20.92 14.00 -14.14
C LEU A 88 -21.05 15.51 -14.37
N ARG A 89 -20.08 16.32 -13.92
CA ARG A 89 -20.09 17.77 -14.18
C ARG A 89 -19.92 18.10 -15.67
N ARG A 90 -19.05 17.35 -16.35
CA ARG A 90 -18.81 17.52 -17.79
C ARG A 90 -20.05 17.14 -18.61
N SER A 91 -20.77 16.09 -18.20
CA SER A 91 -22.00 15.66 -18.87
C SER A 91 -23.19 16.61 -18.69
N ARG A 92 -23.20 17.46 -17.65
CA ARG A 92 -24.25 18.48 -17.43
C ARG A 92 -24.00 19.80 -18.15
N SER A 93 -22.82 19.98 -18.73
CA SER A 93 -22.40 21.22 -19.41
C SER A 93 -22.33 21.06 -20.94
N ALA A 94 -22.72 19.90 -21.44
CA ALA A 94 -22.95 19.59 -22.85
C ALA A 94 -24.45 19.37 -23.05
#